data_AF-A0AA95HCH4-F1
#
_entry.id   AF-A0AA95HCH4-F1
#
_cell.length_a   1.000
_cell.length_b   1.000
_cell.length_c   1.000
_cell.angle_alpha   90.00
_cell.angle_beta   90.00
_cell.angle_gamma   90.00
#
_symmetry.space_group_name_H-M   'P 1'
#
loop_
_entity.id
_entity.type
_entity.pdbx_description
1 polymer ?
#
loop_
_entity_poly.entity_id
_entity_poly.type
_entity_poly.pdbx_seq_one_letter_code
_entity_poly.pdbx_strand_id
1 'polypeptide(L)'
;MTYWLNVRDDDKIASEENDLSATCKLTDTLDKVCLELGVLAVSEFVDSTEMSREFDDEFDLSDDDDEFYEEGKRPYPLDDMRWCATNSGLETFRALQTHLNESPETFKLDLDDIDMLAEELDEIIELLEEASAQGRTFHLELLG
;
A
#
# COMPACT_ATOMS: atom_id res chain seq x y z
N MET A 1 6.72 -1.62 11.12
CA MET A 1 5.68 -0.96 10.31
C MET A 1 6.27 -0.48 9.01
N THR A 2 5.97 -1.23 7.95
CA THR A 2 6.34 -0.97 6.56
C THR A 2 5.15 -1.30 5.67
N TYR A 3 5.04 -0.70 4.49
CA TYR A 3 4.06 -1.14 3.51
C TYR A 3 4.68 -2.11 2.53
N TRP A 4 3.93 -3.14 2.16
CA TRP A 4 4.26 -4.03 1.05
C TRP A 4 3.25 -3.83 -0.08
N LEU A 5 3.75 -3.81 -1.32
CA LEU A 5 2.91 -3.69 -2.50
C LEU A 5 2.54 -5.08 -3.01
N ASN A 6 1.23 -5.37 -2.99
CA ASN A 6 0.68 -6.63 -3.43
C ASN A 6 -0.10 -6.44 -4.73
N VAL A 7 0.21 -7.23 -5.75
CA VAL A 7 -0.48 -7.20 -7.05
C VAL A 7 -1.28 -8.48 -7.24
N ARG A 8 -2.56 -8.35 -7.63
CA ARG A 8 -3.39 -9.50 -7.99
C ARG A 8 -3.09 -9.95 -9.40
N ASP A 9 -2.67 -11.21 -9.54
CA ASP A 9 -2.64 -11.94 -10.78
C ASP A 9 -3.67 -13.07 -10.73
N ASP A 10 -4.90 -12.78 -11.17
CA ASP A 10 -6.02 -13.72 -11.19
C ASP A 10 -6.37 -14.27 -9.78
N ASP A 11 -5.98 -15.52 -9.49
CA ASP A 11 -6.15 -16.22 -8.21
C ASP A 11 -4.89 -16.19 -7.31
N LYS A 12 -3.87 -15.43 -7.70
CA LYS A 12 -2.60 -15.32 -6.97
C LYS A 12 -2.29 -13.88 -6.61
N ILE A 13 -1.62 -13.71 -5.47
CA ILE A 13 -0.95 -12.46 -5.14
C ILE A 13 0.51 -12.61 -5.54
N ALA A 14 0.98 -11.72 -6.40
CA ALA A 14 2.38 -11.43 -6.53
C ALA A 14 2.72 -10.37 -5.47
N SER A 15 3.23 -10.84 -4.33
CA SER A 15 3.81 -9.98 -3.30
C SER A 15 5.25 -9.72 -3.71
N GLU A 16 5.57 -8.48 -4.04
CA GLU A 16 6.97 -8.07 -4.12
C GLU A 16 7.36 -7.60 -2.71
N GLU A 17 8.44 -8.16 -2.15
CA GLU A 17 8.95 -7.82 -0.81
C GLU A 17 9.59 -6.42 -0.81
N ASN A 18 8.81 -5.40 -1.19
CA ASN A 18 9.24 -4.02 -1.23
C ASN A 18 9.07 -3.42 0.16
N ASP A 19 10.18 -3.07 0.81
CA ASP A 19 10.15 -2.34 2.06
C ASP A 19 9.81 -0.87 1.79
N LEU A 20 8.52 -0.53 1.85
CA LEU A 20 8.05 0.84 1.68
C LEU A 20 7.89 1.51 3.06
N SER A 21 8.99 1.52 3.82
CA SER A 21 8.99 1.96 5.21
C SER A 21 8.91 3.48 5.34
N ALA A 22 9.51 4.24 4.41
CA ALA A 22 9.36 5.69 4.34
C ALA A 22 7.93 6.08 3.96
N THR A 23 7.36 5.42 2.95
CA THR A 23 5.96 5.62 2.52
C THR A 23 5.01 5.36 3.69
N CYS A 24 5.21 4.25 4.42
CA CYS A 24 4.41 3.93 5.61
C CYS A 24 4.54 4.97 6.71
N LYS A 25 5.76 5.37 7.05
CA LYS A 25 6.04 6.39 8.08
C LYS A 25 5.44 7.75 7.72
N LEU A 26 5.38 8.08 6.43
CA LEU A 26 5.00 9.39 5.91
C LEU A 26 3.58 9.45 5.35
N THR A 27 2.82 8.37 5.43
CA THR A 27 1.44 8.26 4.91
C THR A 27 0.57 9.47 5.23
N ASP A 28 0.56 9.94 6.48
CA ASP A 28 -0.26 11.09 6.90
C ASP A 28 0.15 12.41 6.20
N THR A 29 1.45 12.57 5.92
CA THR A 29 1.97 13.71 5.14
C THR A 29 1.64 13.54 3.67
N LEU A 30 1.85 12.34 3.11
CA LEU A 30 1.52 12.03 1.71
C LEU A 30 0.03 12.25 1.42
N ASP A 31 -0.86 11.80 2.31
CA ASP A 31 -2.31 11.98 2.21
C ASP A 31 -2.70 13.46 2.12
N LYS A 32 -2.07 14.33 2.94
CA LYS A 32 -2.31 15.78 2.88
C LYS A 32 -1.89 16.35 1.54
N VAL A 33 -0.73 15.94 1.03
CA VAL A 33 -0.25 16.38 -0.29
C VAL A 33 -1.19 15.85 -1.38
N CYS A 34 -1.65 14.60 -1.32
CA CYS A 34 -2.63 14.04 -2.24
C CYS A 34 -3.92 14.88 -2.27
N LEU A 35 -4.42 15.27 -1.09
CA LEU A 35 -5.60 16.12 -0.97
C LEU A 35 -5.39 17.51 -1.61
N GLU A 36 -4.21 18.10 -1.45
CA GLU A 36 -3.86 19.37 -2.10
C GLU A 36 -3.75 19.24 -3.63
N LEU A 37 -3.24 18.11 -4.11
CA LEU A 37 -3.12 17.79 -5.54
C LEU A 37 -4.45 17.35 -6.16
N GLY A 38 -5.45 17.01 -5.35
CA GLY A 38 -6.74 16.50 -5.81
C GLY A 38 -6.72 15.05 -6.31
N VAL A 39 -5.71 14.28 -5.90
CA VAL A 39 -5.58 12.84 -6.20
C VAL A 39 -6.03 12.00 -5.00
N LEU A 40 -6.12 10.67 -5.19
CA LEU A 40 -6.48 9.77 -4.10
C LEU A 40 -5.38 9.73 -3.05
N ALA A 41 -5.80 9.64 -1.78
CA ALA A 41 -4.93 9.44 -0.63
C ALA A 41 -4.14 8.13 -0.73
N VAL A 42 -2.94 8.08 -0.16
CA VAL A 42 -2.15 6.83 -0.09
C VAL A 42 -2.87 5.82 0.81
N SER A 43 -3.45 6.30 1.91
CA SER A 43 -4.25 5.49 2.83
C SER A 43 -5.43 4.78 2.17
N GLU A 44 -5.97 5.31 1.07
CA GLU A 44 -7.08 4.70 0.33
C GLU A 44 -6.67 3.47 -0.47
N PHE A 45 -5.36 3.28 -0.70
CA PHE A 45 -4.82 2.08 -1.32
C PHE A 45 -4.38 1.02 -0.31
N VAL A 46 -4.40 1.35 0.99
CA VAL A 46 -4.05 0.41 2.06
C VAL A 46 -5.23 -0.51 2.32
N ASP A 47 -4.96 -1.81 2.26
CA ASP A 47 -5.89 -2.83 2.71
C ASP A 47 -5.90 -2.85 4.25
N SER A 48 -7.00 -2.41 4.82
CA SER A 48 -7.25 -2.47 6.25
C SER A 48 -8.12 -3.68 6.63
N THR A 49 -8.23 -4.69 5.76
CA THR A 49 -9.12 -5.85 5.97
C THR A 49 -8.63 -6.68 7.15
N GLU A 50 -7.31 -6.87 7.27
CA GLU A 50 -6.70 -7.52 8.44
C GLU A 50 -7.05 -6.78 9.74
N MET A 51 -6.78 -5.47 9.79
CA MET A 51 -7.02 -4.64 10.97
C MET A 51 -8.51 -4.53 11.32
N SER A 52 -9.39 -4.55 10.32
CA SER A 52 -10.84 -4.50 10.54
C SER A 52 -11.37 -5.79 11.16
N ARG A 53 -10.75 -6.95 10.88
CA ARG A 53 -11.13 -8.23 11.48
C ARG A 53 -10.53 -8.42 12.88
N GLU A 54 -9.35 -7.88 13.16
CA GLU A 54 -8.79 -7.88 14.52
C GLU A 54 -9.66 -7.10 15.54
N PHE A 55 -10.45 -6.13 15.08
CA PHE A 55 -11.36 -5.33 15.90
C PHE A 55 -12.83 -5.77 15.85
N ASP A 56 -13.18 -6.74 15.00
CA ASP A 56 -14.52 -7.34 14.98
C ASP A 56 -14.64 -8.35 16.14
N ASP A 57 -14.84 -7.80 17.34
CA ASP A 57 -15.05 -8.48 18.63
C ASP A 57 -16.30 -9.40 18.66
N GLU A 58 -16.91 -9.71 17.50
CA GLU A 58 -18.06 -10.62 17.34
C GLU A 58 -17.69 -11.91 16.58
N PHE A 59 -16.41 -12.13 16.25
CA PHE A 59 -15.89 -13.47 15.97
C PHE A 59 -15.38 -14.07 17.28
N ASP A 60 -16.27 -14.79 17.98
CA ASP A 60 -15.94 -15.77 19.02
C ASP A 60 -15.09 -16.88 18.36
N LEU A 61 -13.81 -16.58 18.14
CA LEU A 61 -12.80 -17.57 17.81
C LEU A 61 -12.63 -18.42 19.05
N SER A 62 -13.35 -19.53 19.09
CA SER A 62 -13.06 -20.61 20.03
C SER A 62 -11.56 -20.91 19.96
N ASP A 63 -10.94 -20.99 21.15
CA ASP A 63 -9.53 -21.34 21.48
C ASP A 63 -8.96 -22.62 20.82
N ASP A 64 -9.64 -23.20 19.82
CA ASP A 64 -9.30 -24.43 19.09
C ASP A 64 -8.84 -24.19 17.64
N ASP A 65 -8.82 -22.94 17.14
CA ASP A 65 -8.40 -22.58 15.77
C ASP A 65 -6.92 -22.14 15.68
N ASP A 66 -6.05 -22.80 16.45
CA ASP A 66 -4.57 -22.74 16.32
C ASP A 66 -4.08 -23.34 14.97
N GLU A 67 -4.97 -23.86 14.12
CA GLU A 67 -4.64 -24.44 12.80
C GLU A 67 -4.69 -23.44 11.64
N PHE A 68 -5.13 -22.18 11.83
CA PHE A 68 -5.31 -21.24 10.72
C PHE A 68 -4.11 -20.32 10.41
N TYR A 69 -3.04 -20.39 11.19
CA TYR A 69 -1.78 -19.69 10.90
C TYR A 69 -0.74 -20.66 10.31
N GLU A 70 -1.05 -21.30 9.19
CA GLU A 70 0.01 -21.81 8.32
C GLU A 70 0.76 -20.58 7.78
N GLU A 71 2.05 -20.46 8.11
CA GLU A 71 2.94 -19.43 7.59
C GLU A 71 2.82 -19.39 6.04
N GLY A 72 2.13 -18.38 5.50
CA GLY A 72 1.84 -18.24 4.06
C GLY A 72 0.40 -18.54 3.61
N LYS A 73 -0.54 -18.88 4.52
CA LYS A 73 -1.98 -18.96 4.22
C LYS A 73 -2.74 -17.87 4.96
N ARG A 74 -3.36 -16.95 4.19
CA ARG A 74 -4.25 -15.93 4.74
C ARG A 74 -5.57 -16.58 5.18
N PRO A 75 -6.13 -16.23 6.36
CA PRO A 75 -7.37 -16.80 6.86
C PRO A 75 -8.63 -16.30 6.14
N TYR A 76 -8.50 -15.52 5.06
CA TYR A 76 -9.60 -14.91 4.32
C TYR A 76 -9.39 -14.98 2.80
N PRO A 77 -10.48 -15.04 2.02
CA PRO A 77 -10.40 -15.09 0.57
C PRO A 77 -9.87 -13.77 -0.01
N LEU A 78 -9.18 -13.85 -1.14
CA LEU A 78 -8.65 -12.67 -1.85
C LEU A 78 -9.73 -11.64 -2.18
N ASP A 79 -10.96 -12.09 -2.38
CA ASP A 79 -12.10 -11.21 -2.73
C ASP A 79 -12.58 -10.34 -1.57
N ASP A 80 -12.23 -10.67 -0.32
CA ASP A 80 -12.49 -9.82 0.84
C ASP A 80 -11.52 -8.64 0.93
N MET A 81 -10.40 -8.68 0.20
CA MET A 81 -9.37 -7.65 0.23
C MET A 81 -9.74 -6.46 -0.66
N ARG A 82 -9.31 -5.27 -0.26
CA ARG A 82 -9.51 -4.03 -1.01
C ARG A 82 -8.55 -3.97 -2.19
N TRP A 83 -9.00 -4.42 -3.35
CA TRP A 83 -8.25 -4.28 -4.61
C TRP A 83 -8.49 -2.94 -5.29
N CYS A 84 -7.43 -2.20 -5.52
CA CYS A 84 -7.44 -0.92 -6.21
C CYS A 84 -6.99 -1.04 -7.67
N ALA A 85 -7.52 -0.17 -8.53
CA ALA A 85 -7.11 -0.09 -9.93
C ALA A 85 -5.72 0.53 -10.03
N THR A 86 -4.79 -0.16 -10.71
CA THR A 86 -3.40 0.27 -10.93
C THR A 86 -3.30 1.67 -11.54
N ASN A 87 -4.21 2.05 -12.46
CA ASN A 87 -4.26 3.40 -13.02
C ASN A 87 -4.50 4.49 -11.97
N SER A 88 -5.36 4.23 -10.99
CA SER A 88 -5.62 5.18 -9.89
C SER A 88 -4.41 5.33 -8.99
N GLY A 89 -3.71 4.22 -8.71
CA GLY A 89 -2.44 4.26 -8.00
C GLY A 89 -1.39 5.07 -8.74
N LEU A 90 -1.17 4.76 -10.02
CA LEU A 90 -0.18 5.45 -10.87
C LEU A 90 -0.40 6.95 -10.92
N GLU A 91 -1.66 7.40 -11.03
CA GLU A 91 -1.99 8.82 -11.02
C GLU A 91 -1.57 9.48 -9.70
N THR A 92 -1.89 8.86 -8.57
CA THR A 92 -1.48 9.35 -7.25
C THR A 92 0.04 9.34 -7.07
N PHE A 93 0.71 8.21 -7.26
CA PHE A 93 2.13 8.09 -6.96
C PHE A 93 2.99 8.94 -7.90
N ARG A 94 2.62 9.09 -9.18
CA ARG A 94 3.30 10.03 -10.08
C ARG A 94 3.08 11.48 -9.68
N ALA A 95 1.89 11.83 -9.22
CA ALA A 95 1.61 13.18 -8.73
C ALA A 95 2.45 13.48 -7.49
N LEU A 96 2.56 12.54 -6.55
CA LEU A 96 3.42 12.63 -5.37
C LEU A 96 4.89 12.75 -5.74
N GLN A 97 5.40 11.88 -6.63
CA GLN A 97 6.79 11.91 -7.07
C GLN A 97 7.14 13.23 -7.78
N THR A 98 6.23 13.72 -8.63
CA THR A 98 6.39 15.02 -9.29
C THR A 98 6.42 16.15 -8.26
N HIS A 99 5.49 16.15 -7.30
CA HIS A 99 5.43 17.17 -6.27
C HIS A 99 6.64 17.12 -5.32
N LEU A 100 7.15 15.93 -5.00
CA LEU A 100 8.37 15.74 -4.21
C LEU A 100 9.58 16.33 -4.91
N ASN A 101 9.69 16.17 -6.24
CA ASN A 101 10.76 16.76 -7.04
C ASN A 101 10.63 18.29 -7.19
N GLU A 102 9.40 18.80 -7.38
CA GLU A 102 9.17 20.23 -7.61
C GLU A 102 9.14 21.05 -6.31
N SER A 103 8.71 20.47 -5.19
CA SER A 103 8.49 21.15 -3.91
C SER A 103 8.76 20.21 -2.72
N PRO A 104 10.01 19.72 -2.56
CA PRO A 104 10.38 18.81 -1.48
C PRO A 104 10.18 19.44 -0.08
N GLU A 105 10.26 20.76 0.01
CA GLU A 105 10.05 21.52 1.25
C GLU A 105 8.64 21.41 1.83
N THR A 106 7.63 21.08 1.01
CA THR A 106 6.24 20.85 1.44
C THR A 106 6.15 19.69 2.43
N PHE A 107 6.98 18.66 2.24
CA PHE A 107 6.97 17.46 3.06
C PHE A 107 7.65 17.67 4.42
N LYS A 108 8.43 18.76 4.58
CA LYS A 108 9.19 19.09 5.82
C LYS A 108 10.07 17.93 6.31
N LEU A 109 10.67 17.22 5.37
CA LEU A 109 11.53 16.07 5.59
C LEU A 109 13.00 16.47 5.54
N ASP A 110 13.85 15.69 6.19
CA ASP A 110 15.28 15.75 5.98
C ASP A 110 15.65 15.22 4.59
N LEU A 111 16.82 15.59 4.06
CA LEU A 111 17.24 15.19 2.72
C LEU A 111 17.30 13.66 2.56
N ASP A 112 17.76 12.94 3.59
CA ASP A 112 17.81 11.48 3.59
C ASP A 112 16.40 10.84 3.50
N ASP A 113 15.40 11.39 4.19
CA ASP A 113 14.01 10.88 4.10
C ASP A 113 13.39 11.23 2.72
N ILE A 114 13.78 12.34 2.10
CA ILE A 114 13.32 12.73 0.74
C ILE A 114 13.88 11.77 -0.31
N ASP A 115 15.18 11.49 -0.27
CA ASP A 115 15.82 10.58 -1.22
C ASP A 115 15.22 9.17 -1.09
N MET A 116 15.08 8.66 0.15
CA MET A 116 14.47 7.36 0.41
C MET A 116 13.02 7.28 -0.08
N LEU A 117 12.19 8.30 0.21
CA LEU A 117 10.82 8.35 -0.27
C LEU A 117 10.75 8.42 -1.80
N ALA A 118 11.66 9.16 -2.44
CA ALA A 118 11.71 9.27 -3.89
C ALA A 118 12.04 7.92 -4.55
N GLU A 119 12.98 7.16 -3.97
CA GLU A 119 13.32 5.80 -4.40
C GLU A 119 12.12 4.86 -4.25
N GLU A 120 11.48 4.83 -3.08
CA GLU A 120 10.29 3.99 -2.84
C GLU A 120 9.12 4.33 -3.78
N LEU A 121 8.87 5.63 -4.04
CA LEU A 121 7.85 6.07 -4.98
C LEU A 121 8.15 5.62 -6.41
N ASP A 122 9.41 5.65 -6.82
CA ASP A 122 9.83 5.18 -8.15
C ASP A 122 9.60 3.67 -8.29
N GLU A 123 9.97 2.88 -7.27
CA GLU A 123 9.70 1.45 -7.22
C GLU A 123 8.20 1.14 -7.30
N ILE A 124 7.37 1.84 -6.52
CA ILE A 124 5.91 1.69 -6.58
C ILE A 124 5.40 2.00 -8.00
N ILE A 125 5.88 3.07 -8.63
CA ILE A 125 5.45 3.46 -9.97
C ILE A 125 5.85 2.39 -10.99
N GLU A 126 7.09 1.90 -10.97
CA GLU A 126 7.58 0.86 -11.88
C GLU A 126 6.70 -0.40 -11.80
N LEU A 127 6.45 -0.89 -10.60
CA LEU A 127 5.61 -2.07 -10.36
C LEU A 127 4.16 -1.86 -10.82
N LEU A 128 3.59 -0.68 -10.54
CA LEU A 128 2.24 -0.36 -10.96
C LEU A 128 2.12 -0.18 -12.46
N GLU A 129 3.16 0.29 -13.16
CA GLU A 129 3.19 0.37 -14.62
C GLU A 129 3.18 -1.04 -15.23
N GLU A 130 4.00 -1.95 -14.71
CA GLU A 130 4.03 -3.34 -15.13
C GLU A 130 2.69 -4.05 -14.87
N ALA A 131 2.08 -3.80 -13.70
CA ALA A 131 0.79 -4.34 -13.34
C ALA A 131 -0.34 -3.74 -14.19
N SER A 132 -0.31 -2.44 -14.47
CA SER A 132 -1.29 -1.75 -15.32
C SER A 132 -1.23 -2.22 -16.77
N ALA A 133 -0.03 -2.44 -17.31
CA ALA A 133 0.16 -3.02 -18.65
C ALA A 133 -0.51 -4.40 -18.79
N GLN A 134 -0.66 -5.12 -17.68
CA GLN A 134 -1.30 -6.43 -17.59
C GLN A 134 -2.76 -6.36 -17.15
N GLY A 135 -3.30 -5.16 -16.89
CA GLY A 135 -4.68 -4.96 -16.43
C GLY A 135 -4.95 -5.50 -15.03
N ARG A 136 -3.91 -5.61 -14.19
CA ARG A 136 -3.98 -6.13 -12.83
C ARG A 136 -4.46 -5.07 -11.84
N THR A 137 -4.86 -5.53 -10.66
CA THR A 137 -5.20 -4.69 -9.50
C THR A 137 -4.12 -4.81 -8.43
N PHE A 138 -4.06 -3.85 -7.51
CA PHE A 138 -3.06 -3.84 -6.44
C PHE A 138 -3.67 -3.39 -5.12
N HIS A 139 -2.97 -3.62 -4.02
CA HIS A 139 -3.20 -2.96 -2.74
C HIS A 139 -1.87 -2.79 -1.99
N LEU A 140 -1.86 -1.90 -1.01
CA LEU A 140 -0.80 -1.80 -0.02
C LEU A 140 -1.21 -2.61 1.22
N GLU A 141 -0.27 -3.34 1.79
CA GLU A 141 -0.46 -4.11 3.02
C GLU A 141 0.45 -3.55 4.11
N LEU A 142 -0.11 -3.31 5.30
CA LEU A 142 0.66 -2.83 6.44
C LEU A 142 1.25 -4.01 7.21
N LEU A 143 2.58 -4.13 7.22
CA LEU A 143 3.28 -5.13 8.01
C LEU A 143 3.90 -4.54 9.27
N GLY A 144 3.59 -5.16 10.41
CA GLY A 144 3.96 -4.75 11.78
C GLY A 144 5.43 -4.93 12.12
#